data_AF-A0A538E6E2-F1
#
_entry.id   AF-A0A538E6E2-F1
#
_cell.length_a   1.000
_cell.length_b   1.000
_cell.length_c   1.000
_cell.angle_alpha   90.00
_cell.angle_beta   90.00
_cell.angle_gamma   90.00
#
_symmetry.space_group_name_H-M   'P 1'
#
loop_
_entity.id
_entity.type
_entity.pdbx_description
1 polymer ?
#
loop_
_entity_poly.entity_id
_entity_poly.type
_entity_poly.pdbx_seq_one_letter_code
_entity_poly.pdbx_strand_id
1 'polypeptide(L)'
;MTGVRVAAVFDRVDGSGRPWFSPNRWRVADPELRQALTGYLRAGPLVLRAHGYEPDPLDPDPRPTVPVGYRSDGTWVWQEASAYYLDRYGVAPEDALLEHIHRRGYAAPAELPAQALADAEAAALSGTPTEDQPRDCEYFAWVREHAPAGHPPNVLRRCRDEQGHPVDQALDAALRWSWTNLLVRNARSGEYDLRPLAEPEASELIDRRWRLLSSRVEG
;
A
#
# COMPACT_ATOMS: atom_id res chain seq x y z
N MET A 1 -18.35 11.05 -19.50
CA MET A 1 -18.28 11.16 -18.03
C MET A 1 -17.57 9.91 -17.54
N THR A 2 -16.35 10.05 -17.03
CA THR A 2 -15.62 8.95 -16.39
C THR A 2 -16.37 8.57 -15.11
N GLY A 3 -16.74 7.30 -14.99
CA GLY A 3 -17.50 6.78 -13.84
C GLY A 3 -16.69 6.82 -12.54
N VAL A 4 -17.38 6.67 -11.41
CA VAL A 4 -16.77 6.57 -10.07
C VAL A 4 -15.86 5.34 -10.01
N ARG A 5 -14.65 5.51 -9.46
CA ARG A 5 -13.65 4.45 -9.33
C ARG A 5 -13.70 3.82 -7.96
N VAL A 6 -13.59 2.49 -7.88
CA VAL A 6 -13.49 1.76 -6.62
C VAL A 6 -12.03 1.44 -6.36
N ALA A 7 -11.52 1.83 -5.19
CA ALA A 7 -10.18 1.51 -4.75
C ALA A 7 -10.12 0.11 -4.15
N ALA A 8 -9.13 -0.68 -4.57
CA ALA A 8 -8.84 -1.95 -3.94
C ALA A 8 -8.20 -1.72 -2.57
N VAL A 9 -8.67 -2.46 -1.56
CA VAL A 9 -7.97 -2.51 -0.29
C VAL A 9 -6.68 -3.28 -0.46
N PHE A 10 -6.75 -4.55 -0.87
CA PHE A 10 -5.61 -5.44 -1.07
C PHE A 10 -5.28 -5.63 -2.55
N ASP A 11 -4.01 -5.89 -2.84
CA ASP A 11 -3.47 -6.05 -4.20
C ASP A 11 -2.96 -7.47 -4.49
N ARG A 12 -3.04 -8.38 -3.50
CA ARG A 12 -2.71 -9.80 -3.63
C ARG A 12 -3.64 -10.70 -2.82
N VAL A 13 -3.70 -11.96 -3.22
CA VAL A 13 -4.35 -13.06 -2.53
C VAL A 13 -3.39 -14.25 -2.51
N ASP A 14 -3.23 -14.92 -1.38
CA ASP A 14 -2.37 -16.10 -1.27
C ASP A 14 -3.06 -17.39 -1.77
N GLY A 15 -2.34 -18.52 -1.74
CA GLY A 15 -2.87 -19.80 -2.20
C GLY A 15 -4.05 -20.35 -1.37
N SER A 16 -4.31 -19.80 -0.19
CA SER A 16 -5.45 -20.14 0.66
C SER A 16 -6.67 -19.23 0.46
N GLY A 17 -6.53 -18.18 -0.35
CA GLY A 17 -7.56 -17.16 -0.53
C GLY A 17 -7.47 -16.00 0.46
N ARG A 18 -6.43 -15.94 1.30
CA ARG A 18 -6.23 -14.85 2.26
C ARG A 18 -5.64 -13.63 1.54
N PRO A 19 -6.26 -12.44 1.65
CA PRO A 19 -5.73 -11.24 1.03
C PRO A 19 -4.52 -10.71 1.79
N TRP A 20 -3.57 -10.08 1.09
CA TRP A 20 -2.37 -9.48 1.67
C TRP A 20 -1.85 -8.33 0.80
N PHE A 21 -0.89 -7.56 1.31
CA PHE A 21 -0.31 -6.41 0.62
C PHE A 21 1.03 -6.76 -0.04
N SER A 22 1.17 -6.55 -1.35
CA SER A 22 2.43 -6.78 -2.06
C SER A 22 3.50 -5.72 -1.71
N PRO A 23 4.77 -5.92 -2.11
CA PRO A 23 5.80 -4.88 -2.02
C PRO A 23 5.50 -3.60 -2.80
N ASN A 24 4.49 -3.57 -3.67
CA ASN A 24 4.07 -2.35 -4.37
C ASN A 24 3.29 -1.38 -3.49
N ARG A 25 2.52 -1.88 -2.51
CA ARG A 25 1.80 -1.01 -1.59
C ARG A 25 2.76 -0.29 -0.66
N TRP A 26 2.77 1.03 -0.73
CA TRP A 26 3.68 1.84 0.08
C TRP A 26 3.37 1.72 1.57
N ARG A 27 4.42 1.57 2.40
CA ARG A 27 4.35 1.69 3.86
C ARG A 27 4.76 3.11 4.26
N VAL A 28 3.80 3.95 4.62
CA VAL A 28 4.01 5.36 5.00
C VAL A 28 4.68 5.43 6.38
N ALA A 29 5.99 5.69 6.37
CA ALA A 29 6.80 5.85 7.59
C ALA A 29 6.65 7.24 8.23
N ASP A 30 6.42 8.27 7.42
CA ASP A 30 6.20 9.65 7.86
C ASP A 30 4.85 9.77 8.60
N PRO A 31 4.84 10.12 9.90
CA PRO A 31 3.61 10.15 10.69
C PRO A 31 2.70 11.33 10.32
N GLU A 32 3.23 12.50 9.97
CA GLU A 32 2.42 13.65 9.56
C GLU A 32 1.67 13.35 8.26
N LEU A 33 2.37 12.76 7.29
CA LEU A 33 1.74 12.35 6.03
C LEU A 33 0.74 11.22 6.25
N ARG A 34 1.06 10.24 7.10
CA ARG A 34 0.13 9.16 7.47
C ARG A 34 -1.14 9.73 8.11
N GLN A 35 -1.01 10.70 9.02
CA GLN A 35 -2.14 11.38 9.64
C GLN A 35 -2.99 12.15 8.62
N ALA A 36 -2.36 12.88 7.69
CA ALA A 36 -3.07 13.63 6.65
C ALA A 36 -3.87 12.70 5.71
N LEU A 37 -3.27 11.60 5.27
CA LEU A 37 -3.91 10.59 4.44
C LEU A 37 -5.06 9.88 5.18
N THR A 38 -4.84 9.44 6.42
CA THR A 38 -5.89 8.83 7.26
C THR A 38 -7.04 9.81 7.50
N GLY A 39 -6.72 11.09 7.74
CA GLY A 39 -7.70 12.18 7.88
C GLY A 39 -8.59 12.32 6.64
N TYR A 40 -7.99 12.34 5.44
CA TYR A 40 -8.75 12.36 4.18
C TYR A 40 -9.71 11.18 4.08
N LEU A 41 -9.20 9.96 4.26
CA LEU A 41 -9.97 8.72 4.09
C LEU A 41 -11.13 8.62 5.09
N ARG A 42 -10.95 9.12 6.32
CA ARG A 42 -11.98 9.15 7.36
C ARG A 42 -12.97 10.31 7.20
N ALA A 43 -12.57 11.42 6.57
CA ALA A 43 -13.42 12.59 6.37
C ALA A 43 -14.40 12.45 5.19
N GLY A 44 -14.09 11.60 4.20
CA GLY A 44 -14.99 11.36 3.06
C GLY A 44 -16.40 10.93 3.49
N PRO A 45 -17.48 11.49 2.91
CA PRO A 45 -18.85 11.10 3.21
C PRO A 45 -19.08 9.60 3.09
N LEU A 46 -19.84 9.04 4.03
CA LEU A 46 -20.21 7.63 4.04
C LEU A 46 -21.28 7.38 2.96
N VAL A 47 -21.00 6.46 2.05
CA VAL A 47 -21.90 6.13 0.92
C VAL A 47 -22.60 4.80 1.09
N LEU A 48 -21.95 3.84 1.76
CA LEU A 48 -22.56 2.58 2.14
C LEU A 48 -22.26 2.30 3.61
N ARG A 49 -23.30 2.34 4.44
CA ARG A 49 -23.19 1.99 5.86
C ARG A 49 -23.39 0.49 6.00
N ALA A 50 -22.30 -0.24 6.20
CA ALA A 50 -22.35 -1.61 6.66
C ALA A 50 -22.17 -1.62 8.18
N HIS A 51 -23.05 -2.35 8.88
CA HIS A 51 -22.93 -2.52 10.32
C HIS A 51 -21.99 -3.69 10.62
N GLY A 52 -20.97 -3.45 11.44
CA GLY A 52 -20.09 -4.49 11.95
C GLY A 52 -18.62 -4.25 11.65
N TYR A 53 -17.83 -5.27 11.98
CA TYR A 53 -16.41 -5.35 11.72
C TYR A 53 -16.10 -6.74 11.16
N GLU A 54 -15.01 -6.84 10.42
CA GLU A 54 -14.43 -8.11 9.97
C GLU A 54 -13.13 -8.42 10.72
N PRO A 55 -12.76 -9.70 10.86
CA PRO A 55 -11.43 -10.08 11.31
C PRO A 55 -10.36 -9.46 10.42
N ASP A 56 -9.28 -8.99 11.02
CA ASP A 56 -8.13 -8.48 10.30
C ASP A 56 -7.32 -9.66 9.73
N PRO A 57 -7.21 -9.81 8.40
CA PRO A 57 -6.45 -10.89 7.80
C PRO A 57 -4.94 -10.70 8.01
N LEU A 58 -4.44 -9.65 8.65
CA LEU A 58 -3.03 -9.54 9.05
C LEU A 58 -2.81 -9.83 10.54
N ASP A 59 -3.88 -9.88 11.32
CA ASP A 59 -3.82 -10.16 12.75
C ASP A 59 -4.03 -11.67 13.00
N PRO A 60 -3.16 -12.34 13.78
CA PRO A 60 -3.44 -13.70 14.22
C PRO A 60 -4.66 -13.79 15.15
N ASP A 61 -5.05 -12.69 15.79
CA ASP A 61 -6.27 -12.61 16.59
C ASP A 61 -7.51 -12.48 15.68
N PRO A 62 -8.44 -13.45 15.70
CA PRO A 62 -9.60 -13.43 14.82
C PRO A 62 -10.70 -12.46 15.26
N ARG A 63 -10.49 -11.67 16.32
CA ARG A 63 -11.48 -10.68 16.77
C ARG A 63 -11.78 -9.66 15.66
N PRO A 64 -13.08 -9.43 15.34
CA PRO A 64 -13.45 -8.46 14.33
C PRO A 64 -13.04 -7.03 14.72
N THR A 65 -12.26 -6.37 13.88
CA THR A 65 -11.68 -5.03 14.13
C THR A 65 -11.67 -4.12 12.90
N VAL A 66 -11.80 -4.67 11.70
CA VAL A 66 -11.74 -3.92 10.44
C VAL A 66 -13.13 -3.39 10.09
N PRO A 67 -13.34 -2.06 9.95
CA PRO A 67 -14.64 -1.52 9.56
C PRO A 67 -14.98 -1.84 8.10
N VAL A 68 -16.24 -2.22 7.85
CA VAL A 68 -16.73 -2.69 6.53
C VAL A 68 -17.50 -1.65 5.71
N GLY A 69 -17.65 -0.42 6.20
CA GLY A 69 -18.33 0.66 5.49
C GLY A 69 -17.55 1.17 4.27
N TYR A 70 -18.22 1.97 3.42
CA TYR A 70 -17.61 2.63 2.27
C TYR A 70 -17.78 4.14 2.34
N ARG A 71 -16.74 4.85 1.91
CA ARG A 71 -16.68 6.32 1.82
C ARG A 71 -16.33 6.77 0.42
N SER A 72 -16.63 8.02 0.11
CA SER A 72 -16.36 8.60 -1.20
C SER A 72 -16.03 10.09 -1.13
N ASP A 73 -15.36 10.58 -2.16
CA ASP A 73 -15.21 12.01 -2.47
C ASP A 73 -15.92 12.42 -3.77
N GLY A 74 -16.78 11.55 -4.31
CA GLY A 74 -17.50 11.73 -5.57
C GLY A 74 -16.72 11.33 -6.83
N THR A 75 -15.42 11.08 -6.75
CA THR A 75 -14.60 10.51 -7.84
C THR A 75 -14.17 9.08 -7.52
N TRP A 76 -13.83 8.85 -6.25
CA TRP A 76 -13.39 7.58 -5.72
C TRP A 76 -14.34 7.07 -4.65
N VAL A 77 -14.40 5.75 -4.54
CA VAL A 77 -15.03 5.01 -3.46
C VAL A 77 -13.98 4.10 -2.84
N TRP A 78 -13.89 4.08 -1.52
CA TRP A 78 -12.98 3.23 -0.79
C TRP A 78 -13.67 2.63 0.44
N GLN A 79 -13.20 1.45 0.86
CA GLN A 79 -13.62 0.88 2.14
C GLN A 79 -13.00 1.65 3.30
N GLU A 80 -13.71 1.74 4.42
CA GLU A 80 -13.18 2.30 5.67
C GLU A 80 -11.94 1.53 6.16
N ALA A 81 -11.83 0.25 5.79
CA ALA A 81 -10.65 -0.59 5.94
C ALA A 81 -9.35 0.08 5.44
N SER A 82 -9.40 0.88 4.36
CA SER A 82 -8.21 1.60 3.85
C SER A 82 -7.62 2.56 4.89
N ALA A 83 -8.46 3.26 5.64
CA ALA A 83 -8.01 4.13 6.73
C ALA A 83 -7.50 3.32 7.93
N TYR A 84 -8.09 2.14 8.18
CA TYR A 84 -7.64 1.24 9.24
C TYR A 84 -6.24 0.69 8.96
N TYR A 85 -5.98 0.16 7.76
CA TYR A 85 -4.66 -0.41 7.42
C TYR A 85 -3.56 0.65 7.34
N LEU A 86 -3.90 1.85 6.87
CA LEU A 86 -2.97 2.98 6.87
C LEU A 86 -2.59 3.39 8.30
N ASP A 87 -3.57 3.51 9.21
CA ASP A 87 -3.33 3.91 10.59
C ASP A 87 -2.57 2.83 11.38
N ARG A 88 -2.98 1.57 11.25
CA ARG A 88 -2.43 0.44 12.04
C ARG A 88 -1.12 -0.13 11.50
N TYR A 89 -0.97 -0.21 10.19
CA TYR A 89 0.16 -0.88 9.53
C TYR A 89 0.96 0.03 8.59
N GLY A 90 0.57 1.31 8.50
CA GLY A 90 1.20 2.27 7.58
C GLY A 90 0.90 1.98 6.11
N VAL A 91 0.04 1.02 5.79
CA VAL A 91 -0.20 0.60 4.40
C VAL A 91 -1.07 1.62 3.69
N ALA A 92 -0.51 2.22 2.65
CA ALA A 92 -1.18 3.22 1.85
C ALA A 92 -2.28 2.60 0.96
N PRO A 93 -3.33 3.36 0.62
CA PRO A 93 -4.22 3.02 -0.49
C PRO A 93 -3.46 2.82 -1.81
N GLU A 94 -4.13 2.30 -2.83
CA GLU A 94 -3.53 2.15 -4.16
C GLU A 94 -2.98 3.48 -4.70
N ASP A 95 -1.92 3.40 -5.50
CA ASP A 95 -1.14 4.56 -5.95
C ASP A 95 -2.01 5.60 -6.69
N ALA A 96 -2.98 5.16 -7.49
CA ALA A 96 -3.87 6.05 -8.21
C ALA A 96 -4.80 6.86 -7.26
N LEU A 97 -5.26 6.24 -6.17
CA LEU A 97 -6.02 6.95 -5.13
C LEU A 97 -5.09 7.87 -4.33
N LEU A 98 -3.88 7.44 -3.98
CA LEU A 98 -2.90 8.31 -3.32
C LEU A 98 -2.59 9.59 -4.11
N GLU A 99 -2.34 9.45 -5.41
CA GLU A 99 -2.09 10.59 -6.29
C GLU A 99 -3.31 11.52 -6.35
N HIS A 100 -4.52 10.95 -6.37
CA HIS A 100 -5.75 11.71 -6.31
C HIS A 100 -5.89 12.50 -5.00
N ILE A 101 -5.65 11.87 -3.84
CA ILE A 101 -5.67 12.53 -2.52
C ILE A 101 -4.66 13.67 -2.48
N HIS A 102 -3.45 13.45 -3.01
CA HIS A 102 -2.41 14.47 -3.09
C HIS A 102 -2.87 15.67 -3.95
N ARG A 103 -3.44 15.43 -5.14
CA ARG A 103 -4.00 16.50 -5.99
C ARG A 103 -5.15 17.26 -5.32
N ARG A 104 -5.86 16.63 -4.39
CA ARG A 104 -6.93 17.24 -3.58
C ARG A 104 -6.41 17.99 -2.36
N GLY A 105 -5.09 18.02 -2.14
CA GLY A 105 -4.48 18.69 -0.99
C GLY A 105 -4.86 18.07 0.35
N TYR A 106 -5.11 16.76 0.39
CA TYR A 106 -5.46 16.02 1.62
C TYR A 106 -6.74 16.50 2.33
N ALA A 107 -7.62 17.22 1.62
CA ALA A 107 -8.92 17.63 2.14
C ALA A 107 -10.07 16.95 1.36
N ALA A 108 -10.78 16.04 2.04
CA ALA A 108 -11.99 15.44 1.50
C ALA A 108 -13.16 16.45 1.54
N PRO A 109 -14.13 16.38 0.62
CA PRO A 109 -15.32 17.23 0.69
C PRO A 109 -16.15 16.84 1.92
N ALA A 110 -16.77 17.81 2.60
CA ALA A 110 -17.61 17.54 3.78
C ALA A 110 -18.94 16.87 3.41
N GLU A 111 -19.45 17.14 2.21
CA GLU A 111 -20.72 16.64 1.69
C GLU A 111 -20.61 16.35 0.19
N LEU A 112 -21.47 15.47 -0.31
CA LEU A 112 -21.60 15.16 -1.73
C LEU A 112 -23.03 15.43 -2.21
N PRO A 113 -23.22 15.88 -3.46
CA PRO A 113 -24.55 15.94 -4.07
C PRO A 113 -25.22 14.56 -4.08
N ALA A 114 -26.55 14.52 -3.99
CA ALA A 114 -27.32 13.27 -3.93
C ALA A 114 -27.01 12.30 -5.10
N GLN A 115 -26.83 12.83 -6.32
CA GLN A 115 -26.45 11.99 -7.47
C GLN A 115 -25.07 11.36 -7.29
N ALA A 116 -24.08 12.11 -6.79
CA ALA A 116 -22.74 11.59 -6.55
C ALA A 116 -22.73 10.53 -5.44
N LEU A 117 -23.57 10.66 -4.42
CA LEU A 117 -23.77 9.61 -3.41
C LEU A 117 -24.34 8.34 -4.03
N ALA A 118 -25.39 8.45 -4.85
CA ALA A 118 -26.02 7.31 -5.51
C ALA A 118 -25.05 6.60 -6.49
N ASP A 119 -24.28 7.36 -7.27
CA ASP A 119 -23.28 6.82 -8.19
C ASP A 119 -22.17 6.08 -7.42
N ALA A 120 -21.74 6.63 -6.28
CA ALA A 120 -20.73 6.04 -5.42
C ALA A 120 -21.23 4.77 -4.70
N GLU A 121 -22.48 4.76 -4.23
CA GLU A 121 -23.12 3.57 -3.65
C GLU A 121 -23.23 2.45 -4.69
N ALA A 122 -23.69 2.76 -5.90
CA ALA A 122 -23.77 1.80 -7.01
C ALA A 122 -22.39 1.24 -7.36
N ALA A 123 -21.36 2.09 -7.39
CA ALA A 123 -19.98 1.64 -7.60
C ALA A 123 -19.51 0.70 -6.47
N ALA A 124 -19.76 1.04 -5.21
CA ALA A 124 -19.42 0.22 -4.05
C ALA A 124 -20.03 -1.19 -4.13
N LEU A 125 -21.31 -1.28 -4.53
CA LEU A 125 -22.03 -2.55 -4.68
C LEU A 125 -21.56 -3.36 -5.89
N SER A 126 -21.11 -2.71 -6.96
CA SER A 126 -20.59 -3.39 -8.15
C SER A 126 -19.22 -4.03 -7.92
N GLY A 127 -18.43 -3.46 -7.00
CA GLY A 127 -17.24 -4.10 -6.43
C GLY A 127 -16.09 -4.36 -7.39
N THR A 128 -16.05 -3.81 -8.61
CA THR A 128 -14.89 -3.95 -9.50
C THR A 128 -13.80 -2.94 -9.11
N PRO A 129 -12.75 -3.35 -8.38
CA PRO A 129 -11.69 -2.44 -8.00
C PRO A 129 -10.88 -2.08 -9.26
N THR A 130 -10.47 -0.83 -9.37
CA THR A 130 -9.74 -0.34 -10.54
C THR A 130 -8.23 -0.45 -10.40
N GLU A 131 -7.73 -1.29 -9.50
CA GLU A 131 -6.30 -1.37 -9.24
C GLU A 131 -5.56 -1.89 -10.47
N ASP A 132 -4.65 -1.05 -10.96
CA ASP A 132 -3.69 -1.38 -11.98
C ASP A 132 -2.57 -2.20 -11.29
N GLN A 133 -2.77 -3.52 -11.18
CA GLN A 133 -1.83 -4.40 -10.49
C GLN A 133 -0.43 -4.30 -11.13
N PRO A 134 0.65 -3.96 -10.40
CA PRO A 134 1.94 -3.78 -11.04
C PRO A 134 2.65 -5.12 -11.32
N ARG A 135 3.07 -5.23 -12.59
CA ARG A 135 4.42 -5.54 -13.12
C ARG A 135 5.15 -6.71 -12.47
N ASP A 136 5.44 -7.74 -13.27
CA ASP A 136 6.41 -8.80 -12.97
C ASP A 136 7.72 -8.19 -12.45
N CYS A 137 7.89 -8.20 -11.13
CA CYS A 137 9.08 -7.71 -10.45
C CYS A 137 9.81 -8.89 -9.79
N GLU A 138 11.11 -8.96 -10.01
CA GLU A 138 12.01 -9.83 -9.26
C GLU A 138 12.54 -9.07 -8.04
N TYR A 139 12.58 -9.71 -6.89
CA TYR A 139 12.99 -9.08 -5.63
C TYR A 139 14.31 -9.65 -5.12
N PHE A 140 15.10 -8.78 -4.49
CA PHE A 140 16.42 -9.12 -3.96
C PHE A 140 16.64 -8.45 -2.61
N ALA A 141 17.44 -9.08 -1.77
CA ALA A 141 17.99 -8.44 -0.57
C ALA A 141 19.46 -8.76 -0.42
N TRP A 142 20.14 -7.89 0.32
CA TRP A 142 21.52 -8.14 0.74
C TRP A 142 21.58 -9.38 1.62
N VAL A 143 22.42 -10.36 1.26
CA VAL A 143 22.95 -11.34 2.21
C VAL A 143 24.08 -10.63 2.93
N ARG A 144 23.89 -10.26 4.19
CA ARG A 144 25.01 -9.77 4.99
C ARG A 144 25.21 -10.68 6.18
N GLU A 145 26.27 -11.47 6.12
CA GLU A 145 26.87 -12.09 7.30
C GLU A 145 27.43 -11.01 8.28
N HIS A 146 27.69 -9.79 7.78
CA HIS A 146 28.34 -8.67 8.51
C HIS A 146 27.51 -7.37 8.64
N ALA A 147 26.19 -7.41 8.44
CA ALA A 147 25.34 -6.24 8.74
C ALA A 147 25.32 -6.03 10.26
N PRO A 148 25.46 -4.80 10.77
CA PRO A 148 25.18 -4.54 12.18
C PRO A 148 23.78 -5.05 12.51
N ALA A 149 23.68 -5.84 13.57
CA ALA A 149 22.40 -6.33 14.10
C ALA A 149 21.54 -5.12 14.49
N GLY A 150 20.67 -4.69 13.58
CA GLY A 150 19.91 -3.43 13.72
C GLY A 150 19.67 -2.68 12.41
N HIS A 151 20.35 -3.04 11.31
CA HIS A 151 20.04 -2.51 9.98
C HIS A 151 19.22 -3.52 9.17
N PRO A 152 17.94 -3.23 8.87
CA PRO A 152 17.15 -4.09 7.99
C PRO A 152 17.82 -4.20 6.62
N PRO A 153 17.76 -5.37 5.96
CA PRO A 153 18.35 -5.54 4.64
C PRO A 153 17.74 -4.51 3.67
N ASN A 154 18.58 -3.95 2.80
CA ASN A 154 18.08 -3.16 1.69
C ASN A 154 17.36 -4.11 0.74
N VAL A 155 16.08 -3.84 0.50
CA VAL A 155 15.27 -4.54 -0.49
C VAL A 155 15.45 -3.83 -1.83
N LEU A 156 15.76 -4.60 -2.86
CA LEU A 156 15.86 -4.17 -4.24
C LEU A 156 14.82 -4.92 -5.07
N ARG A 157 14.44 -4.32 -6.19
CA ARG A 157 13.61 -5.00 -7.19
C ARG A 157 14.05 -4.66 -8.60
N ARG A 158 13.79 -5.58 -9.51
CA ARG A 158 13.86 -5.38 -10.95
C ARG A 158 12.47 -5.60 -11.52
N CYS A 159 11.85 -4.54 -12.02
CA CYS A 159 10.56 -4.61 -12.70
C CYS A 159 10.75 -4.40 -14.21
N ARG A 160 9.70 -4.63 -14.99
CA ARG A 160 9.65 -4.23 -16.40
C ARG A 160 8.79 -2.98 -16.57
N ASP A 161 9.27 -2.01 -17.35
CA ASP A 161 8.43 -0.89 -17.78
C ASP A 161 7.45 -1.32 -18.90
N GLU A 162 6.66 -0.36 -19.39
CA GLU A 162 5.68 -0.57 -20.46
C GLU A 162 6.31 -1.04 -21.78
N GLN A 163 7.60 -0.77 -21.97
CA GLN A 163 8.38 -1.17 -23.14
C GLN A 163 9.10 -2.50 -22.91
N GLY A 164 8.95 -3.10 -21.72
CA GLY A 164 9.60 -4.34 -21.33
C GLY A 164 11.05 -4.16 -20.84
N HIS A 165 11.56 -2.94 -20.76
CA HIS A 165 12.92 -2.67 -20.29
C HIS A 165 13.02 -2.87 -18.78
N PRO A 166 14.14 -3.43 -18.28
CA PRO A 166 14.34 -3.61 -16.86
C PRO A 166 14.54 -2.26 -16.16
N VAL A 167 13.77 -2.04 -15.11
CA VAL A 167 13.89 -0.90 -14.20
C VAL A 167 14.31 -1.42 -12.83
N ASP A 168 15.56 -1.12 -12.48
CA ASP A 168 16.15 -1.50 -11.20
C ASP A 168 15.83 -0.43 -10.15
N GLN A 169 15.31 -0.85 -9.01
CA GLN A 169 14.93 0.04 -7.92
C GLN A 169 15.41 -0.47 -6.56
N ALA A 170 15.72 0.46 -5.66
CA ALA A 170 16.01 0.20 -4.27
C ALA A 170 15.00 0.91 -3.37
N LEU A 171 14.65 0.26 -2.27
CA LEU A 171 13.76 0.82 -1.27
C LEU A 171 14.52 1.83 -0.39
N ASP A 172 14.13 3.10 -0.46
CA ASP A 172 14.79 4.18 0.26
C ASP A 172 14.38 4.28 1.74
N ALA A 173 14.87 5.31 2.43
CA ALA A 173 14.58 5.55 3.85
C ALA A 173 13.10 5.90 4.13
N ALA A 174 12.38 6.45 3.15
CA ALA A 174 10.96 6.75 3.21
C ALA A 174 10.09 5.56 2.75
N LEU A 175 10.71 4.40 2.52
CA LEU A 175 10.08 3.19 1.99
C LEU A 175 9.46 3.37 0.60
N ARG A 176 10.06 4.23 -0.22
CA ARG A 176 9.69 4.43 -1.62
C ARG A 176 10.68 3.71 -2.53
N TRP A 177 10.16 3.19 -3.63
CA TRP A 177 10.98 2.61 -4.69
C TRP A 177 11.62 3.72 -5.51
N SER A 178 12.95 3.78 -5.50
CA SER A 178 13.73 4.76 -6.24
C SER A 178 14.69 4.05 -7.19
N TRP A 179 15.01 4.68 -8.33
CA TRP A 179 15.94 4.12 -9.31
C TRP A 179 17.29 3.76 -8.66
N THR A 180 17.89 2.65 -9.07
CA THR A 180 19.24 2.25 -8.62
C THR A 180 20.02 1.56 -9.73
N ASN A 181 21.35 1.57 -9.63
CA ASN A 181 22.23 0.76 -10.45
C ASN A 181 22.88 -0.42 -9.70
N LEU A 182 22.48 -0.65 -8.44
CA LEU A 182 23.10 -1.66 -7.56
C LEU A 182 22.96 -3.08 -8.10
N LEU A 183 21.82 -3.44 -8.70
CA LEU A 183 21.62 -4.76 -9.31
C LEU A 183 22.57 -4.99 -10.49
N VAL A 184 22.75 -3.99 -11.37
CA VAL A 184 23.73 -4.04 -12.46
C VAL A 184 25.16 -4.16 -11.92
N ARG A 185 25.51 -3.38 -10.89
CA ARG A 185 26.84 -3.45 -10.26
C ARG A 185 27.10 -4.82 -9.62
N ASN A 186 26.10 -5.36 -8.92
CA ASN A 186 26.19 -6.68 -8.30
C ASN A 186 26.37 -7.78 -9.35
N ALA A 187 25.62 -7.76 -10.45
CA ALA A 187 25.76 -8.75 -11.53
C ALA A 187 27.18 -8.77 -12.14
N ARG A 188 27.93 -7.66 -12.08
CA ARG A 188 29.30 -7.56 -12.59
C ARG A 188 30.38 -7.96 -11.59
N SER A 189 30.16 -7.68 -10.30
CA SER A 189 31.21 -7.74 -9.27
C SER A 189 30.94 -8.74 -8.14
N GLY A 190 29.70 -9.13 -7.92
CA GLY A 190 29.27 -9.87 -6.74
C GLY A 190 29.39 -9.10 -5.42
N GLU A 191 29.73 -7.81 -5.46
CA GLU A 191 30.09 -6.99 -4.28
C GLU A 191 29.01 -6.97 -3.18
N TYR A 192 27.73 -7.12 -3.55
CA TYR A 192 26.61 -6.95 -2.64
C TYR A 192 26.00 -8.25 -2.14
N ASP A 193 26.50 -9.40 -2.60
CA ASP A 193 26.01 -10.74 -2.25
C ASP A 193 24.47 -10.80 -2.18
N LEU A 194 23.82 -10.40 -3.27
CA LEU A 194 22.36 -10.32 -3.32
C LEU A 194 21.75 -11.71 -3.45
N ARG A 195 20.81 -12.04 -2.58
CA ARG A 195 19.94 -13.20 -2.76
C ARG A 195 18.59 -12.82 -3.36
N PRO A 196 18.00 -13.67 -4.20
CA PRO A 196 16.61 -13.52 -4.61
C PRO A 196 15.67 -13.70 -3.41
N LEU A 197 14.52 -13.02 -3.47
CA LEU A 197 13.42 -13.10 -2.52
C LEU A 197 12.14 -13.56 -3.21
N ALA A 198 11.35 -14.35 -2.50
CA ALA A 198 9.93 -14.49 -2.84
C ALA A 198 9.19 -13.16 -2.57
N GLU A 199 8.15 -12.85 -3.35
CA GLU A 199 7.38 -11.60 -3.17
C GLU A 199 6.80 -11.44 -1.75
N PRO A 200 6.22 -12.48 -1.10
CA PRO A 200 5.77 -12.37 0.29
C PRO A 200 6.91 -12.04 1.26
N GLU A 201 8.08 -12.66 1.08
CA GLU A 201 9.26 -12.41 1.92
C GLU A 201 9.76 -10.96 1.77
N ALA A 202 9.76 -10.42 0.54
CA ALA A 202 10.07 -9.02 0.30
C ALA A 202 9.08 -8.08 1.04
N SER A 203 7.80 -8.43 1.04
CA SER A 203 6.76 -7.68 1.75
C SER A 203 6.99 -7.67 3.26
N GLU A 204 7.28 -8.83 3.85
CA GLU A 204 7.58 -8.96 5.28
C GLU A 204 8.80 -8.13 5.71
N LEU A 205 9.84 -8.05 4.86
CA LEU A 205 11.00 -7.21 5.11
C LEU A 205 10.66 -5.72 5.10
N ILE A 206 9.77 -5.28 4.21
CA ILE A 206 9.25 -3.90 4.17
C ILE A 206 8.45 -3.61 5.44
N ASP A 207 7.55 -4.50 5.85
CA ASP A 207 6.74 -4.35 7.07
C ASP A 207 7.61 -4.30 8.32
N ARG A 208 8.68 -5.12 8.37
CA ARG A 208 9.66 -5.08 9.46
C ARG A 208 10.39 -3.73 9.49
N ARG A 209 10.80 -3.21 8.34
CA ARG A 209 11.48 -1.92 8.25
C ARG A 209 10.56 -0.77 8.66
N TRP A 210 9.29 -0.80 8.25
CA TRP A 210 8.28 0.17 8.68
C TRP A 210 8.10 0.17 10.20
N ARG A 211 7.93 -1.01 10.84
CA ARG A 211 7.82 -1.11 12.30
C ARG A 211 9.02 -0.52 13.04
N LEU A 212 10.24 -0.72 12.53
CA LEU A 212 11.46 -0.14 13.11
C LEU A 212 11.55 1.38 12.96
N LEU A 213 10.97 1.95 11.90
CA LEU A 213 10.94 3.39 11.69
C LEU A 213 9.85 4.03 12.55
N SER A 214 8.65 3.46 12.58
CA SER A 214 7.54 3.96 13.38
C SER A 214 7.85 3.95 14.89
N SER A 215 8.51 2.91 15.40
CA SER A 215 8.86 2.84 16.82
C SER A 215 9.92 3.87 17.27
N ARG A 216 10.74 4.40 16.35
CA ARG A 216 11.74 5.43 16.66
C ARG A 216 11.17 6.84 16.71
N VAL A 217 10.01 7.06 16.11
CA VAL A 217 9.35 8.37 16.07
C VAL A 217 8.39 8.52 17.24
N GLU A 218 7.86 7.41 17.77
CA GLU A 218 6.94 7.39 18.91
C GLU A 218 7.62 7.33 20.30
N GLY A 219 8.94 7.10 20.36
CA GLY A 219 9.73 7.01 21.60
C GLY A 219 10.69 8.18 21.79
#